data_AF-A0A2X3EMH3-F1
#
_entry.id   AF-A0A2X3EMH3-F1
#
_cell.length_a   1.000
_cell.length_b   1.000
_cell.length_c   1.000
_cell.angle_alpha   90.00
_cell.angle_beta   90.00
_cell.angle_gamma   90.00
#
_symmetry.space_group_name_H-M   'P 1'
#
loop_
_entity.id
_entity.type
_entity.pdbx_description
1 polymer ?
#
loop_
_entity_poly.entity_id
_entity_poly.type
_entity_poly.pdbx_seq_one_letter_code
_entity_poly.pdbx_strand_id
1 'polypeptide(L)'
;MLLDGYGSPDLSDEFVGELTAAGVIFRYYDPRPKLMGMRTNLFRRMHRKIVVIDDTTAFVGGINYSAEHMSDYGPERSRIMRCRSKGRWCSTSCSSSWKTCPTAKPPPLVATSSPPAGD
;
A
#
# COMPACT_ATOMS: atom_id res chain seq x y z
N MET A 1 1.39 5.20 0.04
CA MET A 1 1.12 3.75 0.11
C MET A 1 1.25 3.13 -1.28
N LEU A 2 1.96 2.01 -1.41
CA LEU A 2 2.14 1.27 -2.67
C LEU A 2 1.63 -0.15 -2.47
N LEU A 3 0.73 -0.61 -3.34
CA LEU A 3 0.07 -1.90 -3.20
C LEU A 3 0.20 -2.75 -4.47
N ASP A 4 0.22 -4.06 -4.33
CA ASP A 4 0.27 -4.99 -5.45
C ASP A 4 -1.14 -5.15 -6.06
N GLY A 5 -1.33 -4.76 -7.32
CA GLY A 5 -2.64 -4.86 -7.98
C GLY A 5 -3.10 -6.31 -8.18
N TYR A 6 -2.17 -7.27 -8.14
CA TYR A 6 -2.50 -8.69 -8.17
C TYR A 6 -3.04 -9.16 -6.82
N GLY A 7 -2.28 -8.96 -5.74
CA GLY A 7 -2.59 -9.42 -4.38
C GLY A 7 -3.69 -8.64 -3.67
N SER A 8 -4.15 -7.53 -4.23
CA SER A 8 -5.17 -6.67 -3.62
C SER A 8 -6.24 -6.22 -4.63
N PRO A 9 -6.93 -7.17 -5.31
CA PRO A 9 -7.91 -6.85 -6.34
C PRO A 9 -9.21 -6.27 -5.80
N ASP A 10 -9.54 -6.56 -4.54
CA ASP A 10 -10.87 -6.33 -3.96
C ASP A 10 -10.95 -5.10 -3.05
N LEU A 11 -10.00 -4.16 -3.16
CA LEU A 11 -10.15 -2.88 -2.45
C LEU A 11 -11.17 -2.00 -3.17
N SER A 12 -12.20 -1.57 -2.44
CA SER A 12 -13.21 -0.67 -2.98
C SER A 12 -12.61 0.71 -3.26
N ASP A 13 -13.18 1.38 -4.26
CA ASP A 13 -12.81 2.76 -4.56
C ASP A 13 -13.18 3.71 -3.42
N GLU A 14 -14.20 3.40 -2.60
CA GLU A 14 -14.52 4.21 -1.41
C GLU A 14 -13.38 4.19 -0.40
N PHE A 15 -12.86 3.00 -0.06
CA PHE A 15 -11.76 2.87 0.89
C PHE A 15 -10.48 3.60 0.42
N VAL A 16 -10.15 3.46 -0.87
CA VAL A 16 -9.04 4.20 -1.46
C VAL A 16 -9.34 5.71 -1.45
N GLY A 17 -10.59 6.09 -1.71
CA GLY A 17 -11.09 7.45 -1.64
C GLY A 17 -10.87 8.09 -0.28
N GLU A 18 -11.28 7.43 0.80
CA GLU A 18 -11.07 7.92 2.18
C GLU A 18 -9.60 8.13 2.51
N LEU A 19 -8.73 7.18 2.14
CA LEU A 19 -7.29 7.31 2.35
C LEU A 19 -6.71 8.51 1.59
N THR A 20 -7.08 8.66 0.31
CA THR A 20 -6.58 9.76 -0.51
C THR A 20 -7.13 11.12 -0.06
N ALA A 21 -8.38 11.19 0.41
CA ALA A 21 -8.97 12.39 1.00
C ALA A 21 -8.25 12.81 2.30
N ALA A 22 -7.76 11.85 3.08
CA ALA A 22 -6.90 12.10 4.24
C ALA A 22 -5.46 12.50 3.87
N GLY A 23 -5.13 12.65 2.58
CA GLY A 23 -3.80 13.06 2.09
C GLY A 23 -2.83 11.91 1.81
N VAL A 24 -3.29 10.65 1.87
CA VAL A 24 -2.42 9.50 1.56
C VAL A 24 -2.22 9.40 0.04
N ILE A 25 -0.97 9.54 -0.40
CA ILE A 25 -0.62 9.26 -1.80
C ILE A 25 -0.67 7.75 -2.03
N PHE A 26 -1.59 7.29 -2.87
CA PHE A 26 -1.82 5.86 -3.12
C PHE A 26 -1.38 5.44 -4.54
N ARG A 27 -0.72 4.29 -4.68
CA ARG A 27 -0.25 3.75 -5.97
C ARG A 27 -0.46 2.23 -6.06
N TYR A 28 -0.73 1.73 -7.27
CA TYR A 28 -0.81 0.30 -7.55
C TYR A 28 0.39 -0.14 -8.40
N TYR A 29 1.02 -1.25 -8.04
CA TYR A 29 2.06 -1.93 -8.81
C TYR A 29 1.43 -2.99 -9.72
N ASP A 30 1.80 -2.97 -11.01
CA ASP A 30 1.34 -3.89 -12.06
C ASP A 30 -0.19 -4.16 -12.04
N PRO A 31 -1.07 -3.14 -12.11
CA PRO A 31 -2.52 -3.32 -12.13
C PRO A 31 -3.01 -3.83 -13.50
N ARG A 32 -2.40 -4.88 -14.03
CA ARG A 32 -2.75 -5.38 -15.36
C ARG A 32 -4.15 -6.02 -15.35
N PRO A 33 -5.01 -5.67 -16.31
CA PRO A 33 -6.30 -6.30 -16.47
C PRO A 33 -6.13 -7.79 -16.81
N LYS A 34 -7.13 -8.59 -16.45
CA LYS A 34 -7.18 -10.02 -16.81
C LYS A 34 -7.24 -10.12 -18.34
N LEU A 35 -6.30 -10.84 -18.96
CA LEU A 35 -6.34 -11.12 -20.40
C LEU A 35 -7.09 -12.45 -20.60
N MET A 36 -8.23 -12.43 -21.30
CA MET A 36 -9.10 -13.60 -21.46
C MET A 36 -9.46 -14.28 -20.12
N GLY A 37 -9.68 -13.49 -19.07
CA GLY A 37 -9.98 -13.98 -17.72
C GLY A 37 -8.77 -14.49 -16.92
N MET A 38 -7.58 -14.58 -17.53
CA MET A 38 -6.37 -15.11 -16.91
C MET A 38 -5.35 -14.00 -16.64
N ARG A 39 -4.73 -14.01 -15.45
CA ARG A 39 -3.60 -13.12 -15.14
C ARG A 39 -2.30 -13.81 -15.52
N THR A 40 -1.64 -13.32 -16.56
CA THR A 40 -0.46 -13.94 -17.17
C THR A 40 0.84 -13.80 -16.34
N ASN A 41 0.87 -12.89 -15.36
CA ASN A 41 2.03 -12.61 -14.49
C ASN A 41 1.91 -13.21 -13.06
N LEU A 42 1.36 -14.42 -12.92
CA LEU A 42 1.15 -15.09 -11.61
C LEU A 42 2.39 -15.09 -10.71
N PHE A 43 3.60 -15.22 -11.28
CA PHE A 43 4.86 -15.39 -10.57
C PHE A 43 5.68 -14.09 -10.37
N ARG A 44 5.23 -12.93 -10.87
CA ARG A 44 5.97 -11.65 -10.79
C ARG A 44 5.23 -10.59 -9.96
N ARG A 45 4.72 -10.99 -8.79
CA ARG A 45 4.00 -10.10 -7.86
C ARG A 45 4.94 -9.35 -6.92
N MET A 46 4.51 -8.16 -6.47
CA MET A 46 5.21 -7.42 -5.44
C MET A 46 4.85 -7.97 -4.05
N HIS A 47 5.65 -8.89 -3.54
CA HIS A 47 5.40 -9.58 -2.25
C HIS A 47 6.05 -8.90 -1.03
N ARG A 48 6.63 -7.71 -1.24
CA ARG A 48 7.36 -6.95 -0.21
C ARG A 48 6.37 -6.25 0.71
N LYS A 49 6.48 -6.49 2.01
CA LYS A 49 5.63 -5.87 3.03
C LYS A 49 6.55 -5.03 3.92
N ILE A 50 6.55 -3.73 3.64
CA ILE A 50 7.51 -2.77 4.19
C ILE A 50 6.73 -1.59 4.74
N VAL A 51 7.07 -1.16 5.94
CA VAL A 51 6.59 0.08 6.55
C VAL A 51 7.81 0.89 6.95
N VAL A 52 7.89 2.13 6.48
CA VAL A 52 8.95 3.07 6.87
C VAL A 52 8.29 4.24 7.58
N ILE A 53 8.84 4.65 8.72
CA ILE A 53 8.37 5.73 9.57
C ILE A 53 9.50 6.74 9.70
N ASP A 54 9.21 8.00 9.40
CA ASP A 54 10.10 9.17 9.55
C ASP A 54 11.51 8.97 9.01
N ASP A 55 11.66 8.19 7.92
CA ASP A 55 12.95 7.87 7.29
C ASP A 55 13.99 7.16 8.22
N THR A 56 13.60 6.82 9.44
CA THR A 56 14.52 6.38 10.51
C THR A 56 14.22 4.97 11.00
N THR A 57 12.97 4.53 10.89
CA THR A 57 12.55 3.19 11.32
C THR A 57 11.89 2.48 10.15
N ALA A 58 12.43 1.34 9.75
CA ALA A 58 11.74 0.44 8.85
C ALA A 58 11.35 -0.84 9.57
N PHE A 59 10.24 -1.39 9.12
CA PHE A 59 9.89 -2.75 9.41
C PHE A 59 9.64 -3.52 8.13
N VAL A 60 10.19 -4.73 8.09
CA VAL A 60 10.11 -5.62 6.94
C VAL A 60 9.75 -7.01 7.45
N GLY A 61 8.86 -7.70 6.74
CA GLY A 61 8.47 -9.06 7.12
C GLY A 61 7.48 -9.70 6.17
N GLY A 62 6.90 -10.81 6.62
CA GLY A 62 5.90 -11.57 5.87
C GLY A 62 4.44 -11.17 6.14
N ILE A 63 4.20 -10.27 7.10
CA ILE A 63 2.85 -9.91 7.60
C ILE A 63 2.18 -8.85 6.73
N ASN A 64 0.97 -9.15 6.24
CA ASN A 64 0.06 -8.15 5.69
C ASN A 64 -0.73 -7.49 6.82
N TYR A 65 -1.25 -6.28 6.60
CA TYR A 65 -2.23 -5.70 7.51
C TYR A 65 -3.58 -6.37 7.28
N SER A 66 -3.95 -7.27 8.19
CA SER A 66 -5.20 -8.04 8.14
C SER A 66 -5.59 -8.49 9.54
N ALA A 67 -6.89 -8.73 9.73
CA ALA A 67 -7.44 -9.13 11.01
C ALA A 67 -6.85 -10.46 11.54
N GLU A 68 -6.43 -11.35 10.64
CA GLU A 68 -5.84 -12.67 10.96
C GLU A 68 -4.57 -12.61 11.83
N HIS A 69 -3.92 -11.45 11.89
CA HIS A 69 -2.72 -11.22 12.69
C HIS A 69 -3.01 -10.52 14.02
N MET A 70 -4.26 -10.12 14.28
CA MET A 70 -4.66 -9.49 15.52
C MET A 70 -4.79 -10.53 16.64
N SER A 71 -4.56 -10.09 17.88
CA SER A 71 -4.46 -11.02 19.02
C SER A 71 -5.82 -11.61 19.42
N ASP A 72 -6.89 -10.96 19.02
CA ASP A 72 -8.31 -11.28 19.23
C ASP A 72 -8.93 -12.12 18.11
N TYR A 73 -8.18 -12.44 17.04
CA TYR A 73 -8.67 -13.26 15.91
C TYR A 73 -8.96 -14.74 16.27
N GLY A 74 -8.64 -15.16 17.49
CA GLY A 74 -8.88 -16.52 17.96
C GLY A 74 -7.77 -17.52 17.57
N PRO A 75 -8.05 -18.83 17.64
CA PRO A 75 -7.02 -19.87 17.54
C PRO A 75 -6.38 -20.00 16.15
N GLU A 76 -7.05 -19.56 15.09
CA GLU A 76 -6.56 -19.62 13.70
C GLU A 76 -5.60 -18.46 13.32
N ARG A 77 -5.23 -17.64 14.29
CA ARG A 77 -4.31 -16.53 14.12
C ARG A 77 -3.00 -16.96 13.42
N SER A 78 -2.65 -16.22 12.38
CA SER A 78 -1.35 -16.34 11.71
C SER A 78 -0.26 -15.64 12.52
N ARG A 79 0.79 -16.40 12.89
CA ARG A 79 1.98 -15.87 13.56
C ARG A 79 3.15 -15.80 12.59
N ILE A 80 3.62 -14.60 12.31
CA ILE A 80 4.75 -14.39 11.40
C ILE A 80 5.71 -13.38 12.04
N MET A 81 7.02 -13.56 11.84
CA MET A 81 8.06 -12.68 12.37
C MET A 81 8.19 -11.41 11.53
N ARG A 82 8.50 -10.28 12.19
CA ARG A 82 8.83 -8.99 11.58
C ARG A 82 10.15 -8.47 12.14
N CYS A 83 11.04 -8.04 11.27
CA CYS A 83 12.29 -7.40 11.67
C CYS A 83 12.08 -5.88 11.73
N ARG A 84 12.59 -5.25 12.81
CA ARG A 84 12.67 -3.79 12.96
C ARG A 84 14.10 -3.36 12.72
N SER A 85 14.30 -2.44 11.79
CA SER A 85 15.59 -1.79 11.54
C SER A 85 15.50 -0.30 11.89
N LYS A 86 16.63 0.27 12.32
CA LYS A 86 16.79 1.71 12.60
C LYS A 86 17.99 2.26 11.84
N GLY A 87 17.86 3.47 11.32
CA GLY A 87 18.92 4.22 10.61
C GLY A 87 18.54 4.60 9.19
N ARG A 88 19.31 5.52 8.58
CA ARG A 88 18.99 6.18 7.30
C ARG A 88 18.85 5.24 6.09
N TRP A 89 19.39 4.02 6.17
CA TRP A 89 19.30 3.02 5.08
C TRP A 89 17.90 2.41 4.92
N CYS A 90 17.00 2.65 5.88
CA CYS A 90 15.65 2.11 5.93
C CYS A 90 14.77 2.51 4.73
N SER A 91 15.00 3.68 4.12
CA SER A 91 14.17 4.20 3.02
C SER A 91 14.66 3.88 1.62
N THR A 92 15.91 3.45 1.46
CA THR A 92 16.51 3.19 0.15
C THR A 92 15.76 2.08 -0.61
N SER A 93 15.34 1.02 0.10
CA SER A 93 14.55 -0.07 -0.50
C SER A 93 13.13 0.36 -0.87
N CYS A 94 12.46 1.16 -0.02
CA CYS A 94 11.11 1.66 -0.28
C CYS A 94 11.08 2.65 -1.45
N SER A 95 12.07 3.56 -1.51
CA SER A 95 12.15 4.59 -2.55
C SER A 95 12.38 4.02 -3.95
N SER A 96 13.17 2.94 -4.09
CA SER A 96 13.37 2.28 -5.39
C SER A 96 12.07 1.65 -5.92
N SER A 97 11.29 0.98 -5.07
CA SER A 97 9.99 0.40 -5.45
C SER A 97 8.98 1.49 -5.82
N TRP A 98 9.01 2.62 -5.12
CA TRP A 98 8.14 3.77 -5.41
C TRP A 98 8.44 4.44 -6.75
N LYS A 99 9.73 4.67 -7.05
CA LYS A 99 10.20 5.32 -8.29
C LYS A 99 9.95 4.48 -9.53
N THR A 100 10.02 3.16 -9.40
CA THR A 100 9.85 2.20 -10.50
C THR A 100 8.40 1.80 -10.74
N CYS A 101 7.46 2.28 -9.92
CA CYS A 101 6.04 1.95 -10.07
C CYS A 101 5.38 2.85 -11.13
N PRO A 102 4.91 2.30 -12.26
CA PRO A 102 4.48 3.08 -13.43
C PRO A 102 3.08 3.70 -13.28
N THR A 103 2.25 3.22 -12.34
CA THR A 103 0.84 3.62 -12.22
C THR A 103 0.57 4.30 -10.88
N ALA A 104 0.61 5.63 -10.88
CA ALA A 104 -0.11 6.40 -9.87
C ALA A 104 -1.55 6.59 -10.37
N LYS A 105 -2.55 6.11 -9.62
CA LYS A 105 -3.89 6.70 -9.76
C LYS A 105 -3.70 8.13 -9.25
N PRO A 106 -3.97 9.17 -10.05
CA PRO A 106 -3.97 10.52 -9.51
C PRO A 106 -4.91 10.53 -8.30
N PRO A 107 -4.59 11.27 -7.22
CA PRO A 107 -5.57 11.46 -6.16
C PRO A 107 -6.88 11.90 -6.82
N PRO A 108 -8.06 11.39 -6.40
CA PRO A 108 -9.30 11.99 -6.82
C PRO A 108 -9.16 13.50 -6.61
N LEU A 109 -9.47 14.30 -7.64
CA LEU A 109 -9.42 15.75 -7.54
C LEU A 109 -10.27 16.12 -6.32
N VAL A 110 -9.62 16.42 -5.21
CA VAL A 110 -10.28 17.04 -4.07
C VAL A 110 -10.80 18.34 -4.66
N ALA A 111 -12.12 18.45 -4.78
CA ALA A 111 -12.75 19.72 -5.06
C ALA A 111 -12.27 20.66 -3.94
N THR A 112 -11.31 21.52 -4.27
CA THR A 112 -10.89 22.59 -3.38
C THR A 112 -12.12 23.46 -3.20
N SER A 113 -12.86 23.28 -2.11
CA SER A 113 -13.80 24.31 -1.67
C SER A 113 -12.94 25.54 -1.43
N SER A 114 -13.14 26.56 -2.27
CA SER A 114 -12.52 27.86 -2.05
C SER A 114 -12.92 28.34 -0.66
N PRO A 115 -12.03 28.95 0.13
CA PRO A 115 -12.45 29.54 1.40
C PRO A 115 -13.54 30.59 1.11
N PRO A 116 -14.57 30.71 1.96
CA PRO A 116 -15.58 31.73 1.78
C PRO A 116 -14.89 33.10 1.79
N ALA A 117 -15.22 33.94 0.81
CA ALA A 117 -14.83 35.34 0.81
C ALA A 117 -15.35 35.96 2.11
N GLY A 118 -14.44 36.48 2.93
CA GLY A 118 -14.79 37.12 4.19
C GLY A 118 -15.61 38.40 3.95
N ASP A 119 -16.58 38.62 4.84
CA ASP A 119 -17.20 39.91 5.12
C ASP A 119 -16.50 40.59 6.31
#